data_AF-A0A1H9DRK9-F1
#
_entry.id   AF-A0A1H9DRK9-F1
#
_cell.length_a   1.000
_cell.length_b   1.000
_cell.length_c   1.000
_cell.angle_alpha   90.00
_cell.angle_beta   90.00
_cell.angle_gamma   90.00
#
_symmetry.space_group_name_H-M   'P 1'
#
loop_
_entity.id
_entity.type
_entity.pdbx_description
1 polymer ?
#
loop_
_entity_poly.entity_id
_entity_poly.type
_entity_poly.pdbx_seq_one_letter_code
_entity_poly.pdbx_strand_id
1 'polypeptide(L)' 'MSHVVLLLLIASVAVGIGAMAAMVRKKEPFYGVIGIVTICVPSSLLAFLYIAVA' A
#
# COMPACT_ATOMS: atom_id res chain seq x y z
N MET A 1 -4.14 -7.74 17.93
CA MET A 1 -3.85 -6.50 17.18
C MET A 1 -2.80 -6.70 16.07
N SER A 2 -1.70 -7.43 16.31
CA SER A 2 -0.63 -7.62 15.32
C SER A 2 -1.03 -8.33 14.03
N HIS A 3 -1.86 -9.39 14.10
CA HIS A 3 -2.18 -10.21 12.91
C HIS A 3 -3.04 -9.49 11.85
N VAL A 4 -4.00 -8.67 12.28
CA VAL A 4 -4.87 -7.89 11.37
C VAL A 4 -4.05 -6.83 10.65
N VAL A 5 -3.16 -6.14 11.37
CA VAL A 5 -2.23 -5.17 10.82
C VAL A 5 -1.26 -5.81 9.83
N LEU A 6 -0.74 -7.00 10.16
CA LEU A 6 0.13 -7.76 9.26
C LEU A 6 -0.58 -8.12 7.95
N LEU A 7 -1.84 -8.58 8.03
CA LEU A 7 -2.64 -8.90 6.85
C LEU A 7 -2.93 -7.67 5.98
N LEU A 8 -3.27 -6.54 6.59
CA LEU A 8 -3.50 -5.28 5.87
C LEU A 8 -2.23 -4.77 5.18
N LEU A 9 -1.08 -4.95 5.82
CA LEU A 9 0.23 -4.62 5.24
C LEU A 9 0.52 -5.51 4.02
N ILE A 10 0.36 -6.83 4.15
CA ILE A 10 0.57 -7.78 3.05
C ILE A 10 -0.38 -7.48 1.89
N ALA A 11 -1.67 -7.22 2.18
CA ALA A 11 -2.65 -6.87 1.16
C ALA A 11 -2.29 -5.57 0.43
N SER A 12 -1.86 -4.54 1.15
CA SER A 12 -1.43 -3.26 0.56
C SER A 12 -0.21 -3.43 -0.34
N VAL A 13 0.78 -4.23 0.09
CA VAL A 13 1.97 -4.54 -0.71
C VAL A 13 1.58 -5.32 -1.97
N ALA A 14 0.71 -6.32 -1.86
CA ALA A 14 0.25 -7.10 -3.01
C ALA A 14 -0.50 -6.24 -4.03
N VAL A 15 -1.39 -5.35 -3.58
CA VAL A 15 -2.13 -4.42 -4.44
C VAL A 15 -1.18 -3.42 -5.11
N GLY A 16 -0.22 -2.87 -4.36
CA GLY A 16 0.77 -1.94 -4.89
C GLY A 16 1.65 -2.57 -5.97
N ILE A 17 2.15 -3.78 -5.74
CA ILE A 17 2.93 -4.54 -6.74
C ILE A 17 2.06 -4.85 -7.97
N GLY A 18 0.81 -5.27 -7.78
CA GLY A 18 -0.12 -5.56 -8.87
C GLY A 18 -0.40 -4.32 -9.74
N ALA A 19 -0.59 -3.16 -9.11
CA ALA A 19 -0.79 -1.89 -9.80
C ALA A 19 0.48 -1.43 -10.55
N MET A 20 1.66 -1.59 -9.96
CA MET A 20 2.93 -1.33 -10.66
C MET A 20 3.17 -2.30 -11.83
N ALA A 21 2.84 -3.59 -11.68
CA ALA A 21 2.90 -4.56 -12.76
C ALA A 21 1.93 -4.21 -13.90
N ALA A 22 0.74 -3.70 -13.56
CA ALA A 22 -0.24 -3.20 -14.53
C ALA A 22 0.27 -1.94 -15.26
N MET A 23 0.98 -1.04 -14.57
CA MET A 23 1.66 0.11 -15.19
C MET A 23 2.64 -0.35 -16.27
N VAL A 24 3.49 -1.34 -15.96
CA VAL A 24 4.47 -1.87 -16.91
C VAL A 24 3.79 -2.54 -18.10
N ARG A 25 2.73 -3.33 -17.86
CA ARG A 25 2.00 -4.03 -18.94
C ARG A 25 1.19 -3.10 -19.84
N LYS A 26 0.47 -2.14 -19.26
CA LYS A 26 -0.43 -1.25 -20.01
C LYS A 26 0.26 0.02 -20.51
N LYS A 27 1.49 0.30 -20.04
CA LYS A 27 2.23 1.56 -20.27
C LYS A 27 1.45 2.81 -19.84
N GLU A 28 0.48 2.63 -18.95
CA GLU A 28 -0.37 3.70 -18.43
C GLU A 28 0.18 4.14 -17.06
N PRO A 29 0.73 5.37 -16.94
CA PRO A 29 1.39 5.81 -15.71
C PRO A 29 0.44 5.93 -14.52
N PHE A 30 -0.87 6.02 -14.79
CA PHE A 30 -1.91 6.14 -13.77
C PHE A 30 -1.94 4.94 -12.80
N TYR A 31 -1.67 3.73 -13.29
CA TYR A 31 -1.59 2.54 -12.43
C TYR A 31 -0.37 2.58 -11.49
N GLY A 32 0.72 3.24 -11.89
CA GLY A 32 1.87 3.47 -11.03
C GLY A 32 1.55 4.40 -9.88
N VAL A 33 0.84 5.50 -10.16
CA VAL A 33 0.37 6.45 -9.14
C VAL A 33 -0.57 5.75 -8.16
N ILE A 34 -1.53 4.97 -8.65
CA ILE A 34 -2.45 4.20 -7.80
C ILE A 34 -1.66 3.24 -6.90
N GLY A 35 -0.68 2.52 -7.44
CA GLY A 35 0.16 1.59 -6.68
C GLY A 35 0.97 2.26 -5.57
N ILE A 36 1.56 3.42 -5.86
CA ILE A 36 2.33 4.19 -4.85
C ILE A 36 1.40 4.71 -3.77
N VAL A 37 0.24 5.29 -4.12
CA VAL A 37 -0.73 5.82 -3.16
C VAL A 37 -1.28 4.71 -2.27
N THR A 38 -1.60 3.55 -2.83
CA THR A 38 -2.08 2.39 -2.06
C THR A 38 -1.03 1.78 -1.13
N ILE A 39 0.27 1.96 -1.39
CA ILE A 39 1.32 1.57 -0.44
C ILE A 39 1.53 2.66 0.61
N CYS A 40 1.74 3.91 0.19
CA CYS A 40 2.19 4.99 1.07
C CYS A 40 1.11 5.43 2.06
N VAL A 41 -0.13 5.65 1.60
CA VAL A 41 -1.21 6.20 2.44
C VAL A 41 -1.54 5.31 3.65
N PRO A 42 -1.84 4.01 3.50
CA PRO A 42 -2.15 3.17 4.65
C PRO A 42 -0.92 2.96 5.54
N SER A 43 0.29 2.91 4.99
CA SER A 43 1.52 2.79 5.78
C SER A 43 1.76 4.02 6.65
N SER A 44 1.57 5.23 6.10
CA SER A 44 1.66 6.48 6.86
C SER A 44 0.58 6.58 7.94
N LEU A 45 -0.67 6.22 7.62
CA LEU A 45 -1.78 6.19 8.59
C LEU A 45 -1.50 5.21 9.74
N LEU A 46 -1.01 4.01 9.43
CA LEU A 46 -0.62 3.04 10.45
C LEU A 46 0.55 3.52 11.31
N ALA A 47 1.55 4.18 10.71
CA ALA A 47 2.68 4.72 11.46
C ALA A 47 2.25 5.83 12.43
N PHE A 48 1.37 6.75 11.98
CA PHE A 48 0.81 7.78 12.85
C PHE A 48 -0.07 7.21 13.95
N LEU A 49 -0.93 6.24 13.65
CA LEU A 49 -1.75 5.55 14.64
C LEU A 49 -0.90 4.81 15.68
N TYR A 50 0.20 4.18 15.25
CA TYR A 50 1.13 3.52 16.16
C TYR A 50 1.82 4.54 17.08
N ILE A 51 2.32 5.66 16.55
CA ILE A 51 2.94 6.73 17.35
C ILE A 51 1.93 7.38 18.30
N ALA A 52 0.67 7.55 17.90
CA ALA A 52 -0.36 8.18 18.73
C ALA A 52 -0.89 7.29 19.87
N VAL A 53 -0.75 5.97 19.73
CA VAL A 53 -1.19 4.97 20.73
C VAL A 53 -0.04 4.52 21.64
N ALA A 54 1.21 4.57 21.16
CA ALA A 54 2.43 4.22 21.89
C ALA A 54 2.87 5.33 22.85
#